data_AF-A0AAV7H6Z5-F1
#
_entry.id   AF-A0AAV7H6Z5-F1
#
_cell.length_a   1.000
_cell.length_b   1.000
_cell.length_c   1.000
_cell.angle_alpha   90.00
_cell.angle_beta   90.00
_cell.angle_gamma   90.00
#
_symmetry.space_group_name_H-M   'P 1'
#
loop_
_entity.id
_entity.type
_entity.pdbx_description
1 polymer ?
#
loop_
_entity_poly.entity_id
_entity_poly.type
_entity_poly.pdbx_seq_one_letter_code
_entity_poly.pdbx_strand_id
1 'polypeptide(L)'
;MDVDSARERERRDLILQEKHNMRPQIGIEELDPWTAWAYKPRTITLLFIGACLLVWVSGALSPESNASTDSVTSVKRGVWAMILVFLAYCLLQAPSTILIRPHPSVWRLVHGLAVVYLVALTFLLFQNRDDARKFMRFLHPDLGVELPERSYGTDCRIYTPENPKSRFNSVYETLFDEFVLAHIFGWWGKAIMIRNQPLLWLLSIGFEVMELTFRHMLPNFNECWWDSIILDILICNWFGIWAGMRTVRYFDAKTYEWVGLSRQPNIIGKVKRTLGQFTPAQWDKDEWHPLQGPWRFIQVLTLCVVFLTVELNTFFLKFCLWIPPGNPVVIHRLILWWLIAIPTIREYNSYLQDRSISQPYASNMADNLLGIHGDNAGGLLAVLDMAKSSRSAQKEAMIPI
;
A
#
# COMPACT_ATOMS: atom_id res chain seq x y z
N MET A 1 -32.91 -33.84 12.24
CA MET A 1 -32.30 -32.51 12.50
C MET A 1 -31.84 -32.51 13.94
N ASP A 2 -30.54 -32.59 14.14
CA ASP A 2 -29.93 -32.93 15.43
C ASP A 2 -29.92 -31.73 16.38
N VAL A 3 -30.47 -31.89 17.58
CA VAL A 3 -30.70 -30.80 18.55
C VAL A 3 -29.38 -30.15 19.01
N ASP A 4 -28.29 -30.92 19.00
CA ASP A 4 -26.95 -30.43 19.33
C ASP A 4 -26.38 -29.47 18.27
N SER A 5 -26.73 -29.66 16.99
CA SER A 5 -26.29 -28.78 15.91
C SER A 5 -26.92 -27.37 15.99
N ALA A 6 -28.17 -27.29 16.46
CA ALA A 6 -28.87 -26.02 16.66
C ALA A 6 -28.27 -25.25 17.84
N ARG A 7 -27.92 -25.95 18.92
CA ARG A 7 -27.35 -25.37 20.13
C ARG A 7 -25.92 -24.85 19.91
N GLU A 8 -25.13 -25.52 19.08
CA GLU A 8 -23.82 -25.03 18.65
C GLU A 8 -23.89 -23.82 17.72
N ARG A 9 -24.94 -23.73 16.88
CA ARG A 9 -25.15 -22.57 16.01
C ARG A 9 -25.53 -21.35 16.84
N GLU A 10 -26.45 -21.51 17.79
CA GLU A 10 -26.85 -20.45 18.72
C GLU A 10 -25.66 -19.96 19.57
N ARG A 11 -24.80 -20.87 20.05
CA ARG A 11 -23.59 -20.50 20.79
C ARG A 11 -22.59 -19.74 19.93
N ARG A 12 -22.45 -20.10 18.65
CA ARG A 12 -21.60 -19.37 17.69
C ARG A 12 -22.15 -17.99 17.39
N ASP A 13 -23.46 -17.87 17.21
CA ASP A 13 -24.12 -16.59 16.94
C ASP A 13 -24.00 -15.62 18.13
N LEU A 14 -24.09 -16.13 19.36
CA LEU A 14 -23.84 -15.36 20.59
C LEU A 14 -22.38 -14.88 20.70
N ILE A 15 -21.41 -15.74 20.38
CA ILE A 15 -19.98 -15.37 20.37
C ILE A 15 -19.68 -14.36 19.26
N LEU A 16 -20.32 -14.47 18.09
CA LEU A 16 -20.20 -13.52 17.01
C LEU A 16 -20.83 -12.17 17.38
N GLN A 17 -21.97 -12.18 18.08
CA GLN A 17 -22.62 -10.98 18.59
C GLN A 17 -21.78 -10.28 19.68
N GLU A 18 -21.15 -11.06 20.56
CA GLU A 18 -20.21 -10.55 21.58
C GLU A 18 -18.93 -9.98 20.94
N LYS A 19 -18.39 -10.64 19.91
CA LYS A 19 -17.27 -10.12 19.11
C LYS A 19 -17.63 -8.87 18.29
N HIS A 20 -18.87 -8.77 17.80
CA HIS A 20 -19.35 -7.59 17.06
C HIS A 20 -19.59 -6.40 18.00
N ASN A 21 -19.96 -6.65 19.27
CA ASN A 21 -19.99 -5.64 20.33
C ASN A 21 -18.60 -5.27 20.88
N MET A 22 -17.60 -6.16 20.74
CA MET A 22 -16.17 -5.88 20.97
C MET A 22 -15.46 -5.28 19.75
N ARG A 23 -16.18 -4.58 18.86
CA ARG A 23 -15.54 -3.51 18.11
C ARG A 23 -15.09 -2.50 19.17
N PRO A 24 -13.83 -2.02 19.20
CA PRO A 24 -13.47 -0.94 20.10
C PRO A 24 -14.25 0.31 19.66
N GLN A 25 -15.48 0.45 20.16
CA GLN A 25 -16.02 1.77 20.41
C GLN A 25 -15.09 2.35 21.46
N ILE A 26 -14.06 3.05 21.00
CA ILE A 26 -13.27 3.92 21.86
C ILE A 26 -14.30 4.82 22.51
N GLY A 27 -14.60 4.55 23.78
CA GLY A 27 -15.57 5.31 24.54
C GLY A 27 -15.15 6.76 24.48
N ILE A 28 -16.07 7.65 24.12
CA ILE A 28 -15.83 9.11 24.09
C ILE A 28 -15.31 9.59 25.47
N GLU A 29 -15.56 8.83 26.54
CA GLU A 29 -15.04 9.02 27.90
C GLU A 29 -13.52 8.83 28.07
N GLU A 30 -12.84 8.12 27.17
CA GLU A 30 -11.39 7.86 27.27
C GLU A 30 -10.54 8.92 26.54
N LEU A 31 -11.19 9.85 25.82
CA LEU A 31 -10.52 10.94 25.12
C LEU A 31 -10.32 12.15 26.02
N ASP A 32 -9.09 12.69 26.01
CA ASP A 32 -8.76 13.90 26.75
C ASP A 32 -9.67 15.06 26.31
N PRO A 33 -10.32 15.81 27.22
CA PRO A 33 -11.26 16.89 26.90
C PRO A 33 -10.71 17.94 25.90
N TRP A 34 -9.40 18.18 25.90
CA TRP A 34 -8.74 19.07 24.92
C TRP A 34 -8.76 18.53 23.49
N THR A 35 -8.81 17.20 23.34
CA THR A 35 -8.87 16.50 22.04
C THR A 35 -10.27 16.03 21.68
N ALA A 36 -11.15 15.81 22.66
CA ALA A 36 -12.52 15.32 22.45
C ALA A 36 -13.34 16.17 21.46
N TRP A 37 -13.08 17.48 21.40
CA TRP A 37 -13.66 18.38 20.40
C TRP A 37 -13.37 17.93 18.95
N ALA A 38 -12.16 17.42 18.66
CA ALA A 38 -11.75 17.00 17.32
C ALA A 38 -12.45 15.71 16.84
N TYR A 39 -12.94 14.90 17.77
CA TYR A 39 -13.64 13.65 17.47
C TYR A 39 -15.16 13.81 17.38
N LYS A 40 -15.71 14.96 17.78
CA LYS A 40 -17.15 15.26 17.66
C LYS A 40 -17.47 15.72 16.22
N PRO A 41 -18.28 15.00 15.45
CA PRO A 41 -18.58 15.37 14.07
C PRO A 41 -19.39 16.67 14.01
N ARG A 42 -18.88 17.66 13.27
CA ARG A 42 -19.54 18.95 13.00
C ARG A 42 -19.89 19.09 11.51
N THR A 43 -20.50 18.04 10.97
CA THR A 43 -20.74 17.89 9.52
C THR A 43 -21.47 19.08 8.90
N ILE A 44 -22.56 19.55 9.53
CA ILE A 44 -23.34 20.68 9.00
C ILE A 44 -22.53 21.98 9.00
N THR A 45 -21.82 22.28 10.09
CA THR A 45 -21.00 23.49 10.21
C THR A 45 -19.85 23.48 9.19
N LEU A 46 -19.20 22.34 9.00
CA LEU A 46 -18.10 22.18 8.05
C LEU A 46 -18.58 22.27 6.60
N LEU A 47 -19.75 21.69 6.29
CA LEU A 47 -20.38 21.83 4.96
C LEU A 47 -20.75 23.29 4.67
N PHE A 48 -21.30 24.02 5.64
CA PHE A 48 -21.64 25.43 5.47
C PHE A 48 -20.40 26.30 5.21
N ILE A 49 -19.36 26.14 6.04
CA ILE A 49 -18.07 26.85 5.84
C ILE A 49 -17.46 26.47 4.48
N GLY A 50 -17.48 25.18 4.13
CA GLY A 50 -16.99 24.69 2.84
C GLY A 50 -17.73 25.31 1.66
N ALA A 51 -19.06 25.40 1.72
CA ALA A 51 -19.87 26.04 0.69
C ALA A 51 -19.54 27.53 0.54
N CYS A 52 -19.43 28.26 1.65
CA CYS A 52 -19.02 29.67 1.64
C CYS A 52 -17.61 29.87 1.04
N LEU A 53 -16.65 29.00 1.40
CA LEU A 53 -15.31 29.02 0.84
C LEU A 53 -15.29 28.71 -0.65
N LEU A 54 -16.10 27.74 -1.13
CA LEU A 54 -16.20 27.44 -2.55
C LEU A 54 -16.75 28.62 -3.35
N VAL A 55 -17.81 29.27 -2.86
CA VAL A 55 -18.38 30.48 -3.49
C VAL A 55 -17.35 31.60 -3.54
N TRP A 56 -16.56 31.78 -2.47
CA TRP A 56 -15.48 32.76 -2.45
C TRP A 56 -14.34 32.43 -3.43
N VAL A 57 -13.81 31.20 -3.39
CA VAL A 57 -12.68 30.75 -4.24
C VAL A 57 -13.06 30.68 -5.71
N SER A 58 -14.31 30.32 -6.03
CA SER A 58 -14.80 30.28 -7.41
C SER A 58 -14.82 31.66 -8.08
N GLY A 59 -14.76 32.75 -7.31
CA GLY A 59 -14.88 34.10 -7.84
C GLY A 59 -16.27 34.39 -8.44
N ALA A 60 -17.28 33.56 -8.17
CA ALA A 60 -18.63 33.70 -8.71
C ALA A 60 -19.29 35.05 -8.33
N LEU A 61 -18.82 35.69 -7.26
CA LEU A 61 -19.29 36.98 -6.77
C LEU A 61 -18.38 38.16 -7.15
N SER A 62 -17.30 37.91 -7.91
CA SER A 62 -16.31 38.92 -8.31
C SER A 62 -16.43 39.21 -9.82
N PRO A 63 -17.18 40.24 -10.23
CA PRO A 63 -17.46 40.50 -11.66
C PRO A 63 -16.22 40.89 -12.47
N GLU A 64 -15.15 41.41 -11.85
CA GLU A 64 -13.93 41.89 -12.55
C GLU A 64 -12.88 40.79 -12.85
N SER A 65 -12.95 39.59 -12.26
CA SER A 65 -11.92 38.55 -12.44
C SER A 65 -11.99 37.77 -13.77
N ASN A 66 -13.00 38.04 -14.59
CA ASN A 66 -13.34 37.23 -15.77
C ASN A 66 -12.75 37.75 -17.09
N ALA A 67 -12.02 38.87 -17.08
CA ALA A 67 -11.54 39.49 -18.32
C ALA A 67 -10.19 38.96 -18.84
N SER A 68 -9.38 38.27 -18.02
CA SER A 68 -8.01 37.87 -18.41
C SER A 68 -7.53 36.52 -17.88
N THR A 69 -8.41 35.67 -17.37
CA THR A 69 -8.02 34.39 -16.77
C THR A 69 -7.88 33.32 -17.87
N ASP A 70 -6.66 32.86 -18.13
CA ASP A 70 -6.36 31.81 -19.12
C ASP A 70 -7.19 30.54 -18.87
N SER A 71 -7.78 29.96 -19.91
CA SER A 71 -8.71 28.84 -19.82
C SER A 71 -8.12 27.64 -19.07
N VAL A 72 -6.81 27.39 -19.24
CA VAL A 72 -6.06 26.34 -18.55
C VAL A 72 -6.04 26.57 -17.04
N THR A 73 -5.88 27.81 -16.59
CA THR A 73 -5.84 28.15 -15.16
C THR A 73 -7.21 27.99 -14.50
N SER A 74 -8.29 28.32 -15.21
CA SER A 74 -9.66 28.08 -14.76
C SER A 74 -9.94 26.57 -14.58
N VAL A 75 -9.54 25.75 -15.57
CA VAL A 75 -9.69 24.28 -15.49
C VAL A 75 -8.87 23.72 -14.32
N LYS A 76 -7.62 24.16 -14.13
CA LYS A 76 -6.79 23.75 -12.97
C LYS A 76 -7.49 24.04 -11.65
N ARG A 77 -8.03 25.26 -11.48
CA ARG A 77 -8.77 25.65 -10.27
C ARG A 77 -10.02 24.79 -10.04
N GLY A 78 -10.79 24.53 -11.10
CA GLY A 78 -11.98 23.67 -11.03
C GLY A 78 -11.65 22.25 -10.58
N VAL A 79 -10.61 21.63 -11.16
CA VAL A 79 -10.17 20.28 -10.79
C VAL A 79 -9.69 20.24 -9.33
N TRP A 80 -8.89 21.21 -8.89
CA TRP A 80 -8.47 21.30 -7.48
C TRP A 80 -9.65 21.46 -6.52
N ALA A 81 -10.66 22.25 -6.89
CA ALA A 81 -11.89 22.40 -6.10
C ALA A 81 -12.68 21.09 -6.01
N MET A 82 -12.84 20.36 -7.13
CA MET A 82 -13.49 19.04 -7.13
C MET A 82 -12.78 18.05 -6.22
N ILE A 83 -11.44 17.98 -6.29
CA ILE A 83 -10.63 17.12 -5.42
C ILE A 83 -10.83 17.52 -3.95
N LEU A 84 -10.78 18.81 -3.62
CA LEU A 84 -10.93 19.29 -2.25
C LEU A 84 -12.32 18.96 -1.67
N VAL A 85 -13.39 19.12 -2.46
CA VAL A 85 -14.75 18.73 -2.05
C VAL A 85 -14.84 17.23 -1.79
N PHE A 86 -14.28 16.42 -2.68
CA PHE A 86 -14.25 14.97 -2.51
C PHE A 86 -13.46 14.55 -1.27
N LEU A 87 -12.28 15.14 -1.02
CA LEU A 87 -11.49 14.87 0.18
C LEU A 87 -12.21 15.31 1.45
N ALA A 88 -12.94 16.43 1.43
CA ALA A 88 -13.78 16.86 2.54
C ALA A 88 -14.93 15.87 2.80
N TYR A 89 -15.53 15.32 1.75
CA TYR A 89 -16.52 14.25 1.88
C TYR A 89 -15.90 12.99 2.52
N CYS A 90 -14.75 12.52 2.03
CA CYS A 90 -14.05 11.37 2.60
C CYS A 90 -13.69 11.59 4.08
N LEU A 91 -13.18 12.77 4.44
CA LEU A 91 -12.86 13.13 5.82
C LEU A 91 -14.07 12.94 6.76
N LEU A 92 -15.26 13.32 6.31
CA LEU A 92 -16.50 13.29 7.09
C LEU A 92 -17.17 11.92 7.11
N GLN A 93 -17.20 11.21 5.98
CA GLN A 93 -18.04 10.03 5.78
C GLN A 93 -17.28 8.72 5.58
N ALA A 94 -15.99 8.75 5.25
CA ALA A 94 -15.26 7.50 5.00
C ALA A 94 -15.16 6.66 6.29
N PRO A 95 -15.25 5.32 6.18
CA PRO A 95 -15.07 4.44 7.33
C PRO A 95 -13.65 4.59 7.90
N SER A 96 -13.51 4.40 9.21
CA SER A 96 -12.19 4.34 9.84
C SER A 96 -11.53 2.99 9.56
N THR A 97 -10.25 3.02 9.18
CA THR A 97 -9.37 1.85 9.09
C THR A 97 -9.00 1.31 10.47
N ILE A 98 -8.28 0.18 10.55
CA ILE A 98 -7.77 -0.35 11.81
C ILE A 98 -6.80 0.60 12.54
N LEU A 99 -6.19 1.53 11.81
CA LEU A 99 -5.29 2.52 12.38
C LEU A 99 -6.09 3.68 12.98
N ILE A 100 -5.96 3.84 14.30
CA ILE A 100 -6.63 4.89 15.06
C ILE A 100 -5.80 6.18 15.12
N ARG A 101 -4.46 6.08 15.03
CA ARG A 101 -3.50 7.20 15.14
C ARG A 101 -2.79 7.49 13.83
N PRO A 102 -2.49 8.75 13.45
CA PRO A 102 -2.54 9.98 14.27
C PRO A 102 -3.92 10.42 14.71
N HIS A 103 -4.87 10.34 13.78
CA HIS A 103 -6.28 10.58 13.98
C HIS A 103 -7.01 9.81 12.88
N PRO A 104 -8.21 9.25 13.12
CA PRO A 104 -8.97 8.52 12.10
C PRO A 104 -9.19 9.35 10.82
N SER A 105 -9.36 10.66 10.96
CA SER A 105 -9.45 11.62 9.85
C SER A 105 -8.29 11.58 8.87
N VAL A 106 -7.06 11.37 9.35
CA VAL A 106 -5.88 11.31 8.49
C VAL A 106 -5.99 10.11 7.55
N TRP A 107 -6.36 8.95 8.08
CA TRP A 107 -6.54 7.73 7.29
C TRP A 107 -7.74 7.82 6.34
N ARG A 108 -8.81 8.50 6.74
CA ARG A 108 -9.94 8.82 5.85
C ARG A 108 -9.51 9.71 4.68
N LEU A 109 -8.64 10.70 4.91
CA LEU A 109 -8.08 11.53 3.86
C LEU A 109 -7.13 10.74 2.95
N VAL A 110 -6.27 9.89 3.51
CA VAL A 110 -5.40 8.98 2.74
C VAL A 110 -6.23 8.07 1.84
N HIS A 111 -7.33 7.52 2.36
CA HIS A 111 -8.27 6.73 1.55
C HIS A 111 -8.88 7.56 0.42
N GLY A 112 -9.32 8.80 0.70
CA GLY A 112 -9.81 9.70 -0.34
C GLY A 112 -8.75 9.99 -1.42
N LEU A 113 -7.51 10.27 -1.02
CA LEU A 113 -6.39 10.47 -1.95
C LEU A 113 -6.11 9.22 -2.79
N ALA A 114 -6.23 8.02 -2.20
CA ALA A 114 -6.08 6.76 -2.92
C ALA A 114 -7.15 6.59 -4.01
N VAL A 115 -8.40 6.95 -3.72
CA VAL A 115 -9.50 6.90 -4.70
C VAL A 115 -9.29 7.94 -5.80
N VAL A 116 -8.88 9.17 -5.47
CA VAL A 116 -8.54 10.19 -6.48
C VAL A 116 -7.41 9.71 -7.38
N TYR A 117 -6.36 9.12 -6.79
CA TYR A 117 -5.25 8.56 -7.54
C TYR A 117 -5.70 7.40 -8.45
N LEU A 118 -6.56 6.50 -7.96
CA LEU A 118 -7.13 5.43 -8.77
C LEU A 118 -7.92 5.98 -9.97
N VAL A 119 -8.79 6.96 -9.76
CA VAL A 119 -9.55 7.60 -10.84
C VAL A 119 -8.61 8.27 -11.85
N ALA A 120 -7.55 8.93 -11.39
CA ALA A 120 -6.54 9.53 -12.26
C ALA A 120 -5.77 8.47 -13.07
N LEU A 121 -5.41 7.33 -12.46
CA LEU A 121 -4.80 6.21 -13.18
C LEU A 121 -5.75 5.59 -14.20
N THR A 122 -7.04 5.43 -13.86
CA THR A 122 -8.05 4.95 -14.80
C THR A 122 -8.17 5.90 -15.98
N PHE A 123 -8.18 7.22 -15.75
CA PHE A 123 -8.15 8.20 -16.83
C PHE A 123 -6.91 8.04 -17.72
N LEU A 124 -5.71 7.94 -17.11
CA LEU A 124 -4.45 7.75 -17.83
C LEU A 124 -4.43 6.43 -18.63
N LEU A 125 -5.08 5.38 -18.13
CA LEU A 125 -5.16 4.09 -18.80
C LEU A 125 -5.87 4.16 -20.16
N PHE A 126 -6.82 5.09 -20.31
CA PHE A 126 -7.52 5.33 -21.58
C PHE A 126 -6.80 6.32 -22.51
N GLN A 127 -5.70 6.94 -22.06
CA GLN A 127 -4.93 7.85 -22.90
C GLN A 127 -3.91 7.10 -23.75
N ASN A 128 -3.69 7.58 -24.98
CA ASN A 128 -2.53 7.16 -25.76
C ASN A 128 -1.24 7.62 -25.08
N ARG A 129 -0.12 6.92 -25.32
CA ARG A 129 1.18 7.22 -24.72
C ARG A 129 1.58 8.70 -24.87
N ASP A 130 1.44 9.25 -26.07
CA ASP A 130 1.86 10.63 -26.36
C ASP A 130 0.92 11.66 -25.75
N ASP A 131 -0.39 11.37 -25.69
CA ASP A 131 -1.36 12.25 -25.06
C ASP A 131 -1.23 12.21 -23.53
N ALA A 132 -0.93 11.05 -22.95
CA ALA A 132 -0.58 10.92 -21.54
C ALA A 132 0.66 11.76 -21.18
N ARG A 133 1.70 11.75 -22.02
CA ARG A 133 2.91 12.59 -21.82
C ARG A 133 2.60 14.07 -21.91
N LYS A 134 1.76 14.49 -22.86
CA LYS A 134 1.30 15.89 -22.93
C LYS A 134 0.48 16.26 -21.69
N PHE A 135 -0.38 15.35 -21.22
CA PHE A 135 -1.16 15.54 -20.00
C PHE A 135 -0.28 15.75 -18.77
N MET A 136 0.90 15.12 -18.69
CA MET A 136 1.83 15.35 -17.58
C MET A 136 2.23 16.83 -17.41
N ARG A 137 2.22 17.64 -18.48
CA ARG A 137 2.46 19.10 -18.39
C ARG A 137 1.43 19.84 -17.55
N PHE A 138 0.23 19.27 -17.43
CA PHE A 138 -0.82 19.85 -16.60
C PHE A 138 -0.47 19.74 -15.11
N LEU A 139 0.19 18.65 -14.72
CA LEU A 139 0.64 18.38 -13.35
C LEU A 139 1.88 19.20 -12.98
N HIS A 140 2.88 19.25 -13.87
CA HIS A 140 4.11 20.01 -13.64
C HIS A 140 4.66 20.55 -14.98
N PRO A 141 5.07 21.83 -15.06
CA PRO A 141 5.47 22.45 -16.33
C PRO A 141 6.65 21.75 -17.02
N ASP A 142 7.59 21.21 -16.24
CA ASP A 142 8.81 20.57 -16.76
C ASP A 142 8.62 19.14 -17.31
N LEU A 143 7.38 18.62 -17.36
CA LEU A 143 7.09 17.26 -17.81
C LEU A 143 6.73 17.17 -19.30
N GLY A 144 6.67 15.95 -19.82
CA GLY A 144 6.31 15.72 -21.23
C GLY A 144 7.40 16.18 -22.21
N VAL A 145 8.65 16.14 -21.76
CA VAL A 145 9.86 16.31 -22.56
C VAL A 145 10.67 15.03 -22.44
N GLU A 146 11.25 14.57 -23.54
CA GLU A 146 12.09 13.37 -23.53
C GLU A 146 13.32 13.58 -22.65
N LEU A 147 13.55 12.62 -21.75
CA LEU A 147 14.66 12.67 -20.80
C LEU A 147 15.90 12.03 -21.42
N PRO A 148 17.11 12.56 -21.17
CA PRO A 148 18.33 11.89 -21.57
C PRO A 148 18.43 10.53 -20.86
N GLU A 149 18.73 9.48 -21.61
CA GLU A 149 18.96 8.14 -21.04
C GLU A 149 20.22 8.19 -20.18
N ARG A 150 20.07 7.95 -18.87
CA ARG A 150 21.20 7.79 -17.95
C ARG A 150 21.43 6.29 -17.72
N SER A 151 22.66 5.86 -17.96
CA SER A 151 23.12 4.50 -17.68
C SER A 151 24.35 4.57 -16.77
N TYR A 152 24.25 3.95 -15.60
CA TYR A 152 25.27 4.01 -14.55
C TYR A 152 26.42 3.00 -14.78
N GLY A 153 26.12 1.89 -15.44
CA GLY A 153 27.01 0.76 -15.67
C GLY A 153 27.81 0.81 -16.98
N THR A 154 28.15 2.00 -17.48
CA THR A 154 28.95 2.13 -18.72
C THR A 154 30.44 1.91 -18.46
N ASP A 155 30.96 2.35 -17.31
CA ASP A 155 32.33 2.08 -16.86
C ASP A 155 32.36 1.74 -15.36
N CYS A 156 32.43 0.45 -15.05
CA CYS A 156 32.41 -0.06 -13.68
C CYS A 156 33.78 -0.14 -13.00
N ARG A 157 34.81 0.48 -13.58
CA ARG A 157 36.12 0.56 -12.95
C ARG A 157 36.05 1.52 -11.76
N ILE A 158 36.37 1.00 -10.57
CA ILE A 158 36.45 1.79 -9.33
C ILE A 158 37.54 2.87 -9.46
N TYR A 159 38.67 2.53 -10.11
CA TYR A 159 39.79 3.43 -10.33
C TYR A 159 39.95 3.72 -11.83
N THR A 160 39.73 4.97 -12.21
CA THR A 160 39.81 5.51 -13.57
C THR A 160 40.87 6.61 -13.63
N PRO A 161 42.17 6.24 -13.74
CA PRO A 161 43.26 7.21 -13.73
C PRO A 161 43.26 8.10 -14.98
N GLU A 162 42.55 7.71 -16.04
CA GLU A 162 42.44 8.48 -17.28
C GLU A 162 41.48 9.68 -17.18
N ASN A 163 40.66 9.76 -16.13
CA ASN A 163 39.64 10.80 -16.01
C ASN A 163 40.24 12.11 -15.46
N PRO A 164 40.05 13.26 -16.13
CA PRO A 164 40.67 14.53 -15.76
C PRO A 164 40.14 15.14 -14.45
N LYS A 165 38.95 14.75 -13.97
CA LYS A 165 38.34 15.33 -12.75
C LYS A 165 38.72 14.60 -11.47
N SER A 166 38.70 13.27 -11.49
CA SER A 166 38.99 12.45 -10.32
C SER A 166 39.39 11.04 -10.77
N ARG A 167 40.35 10.43 -10.08
CA ARG A 167 40.74 9.04 -10.31
C ARG A 167 39.69 8.02 -9.85
N PHE A 168 38.66 8.47 -9.12
CA PHE A 168 37.52 7.67 -8.66
C PHE A 168 36.21 8.31 -9.13
N ASN A 169 36.18 8.90 -10.33
CA ASN A 169 35.04 9.69 -10.79
C ASN A 169 33.73 8.89 -10.78
N SER A 170 33.75 7.65 -11.28
CA SER A 170 32.57 6.78 -11.32
C SER A 170 31.99 6.53 -9.92
N VAL A 171 32.85 6.28 -8.93
CA VAL A 171 32.42 6.08 -7.53
C VAL A 171 31.86 7.37 -6.93
N TYR A 172 32.49 8.51 -7.21
CA TYR A 172 32.04 9.80 -6.70
C TYR A 172 30.68 10.19 -7.26
N GLU A 173 30.46 10.01 -8.57
CA GLU A 173 29.17 10.30 -9.21
C GLU A 173 28.05 9.41 -8.66
N THR A 174 28.30 8.13 -8.45
CA THR A 174 27.32 7.21 -7.84
C THR A 174 27.03 7.56 -6.37
N LEU A 175 28.06 7.84 -5.56
CA LEU A 175 27.87 8.11 -4.12
C LEU A 175 27.09 9.41 -3.82
N PHE A 176 27.17 10.39 -4.72
CA PHE A 176 26.48 11.67 -4.59
C PHE A 176 25.20 11.76 -5.43
N ASP A 177 24.70 10.63 -5.94
CA ASP A 177 23.41 10.56 -6.62
C ASP A 177 22.25 10.61 -5.62
N GLU A 178 21.11 11.17 -6.05
CA GLU A 178 19.85 11.18 -5.31
C GLU A 178 19.37 9.77 -4.91
N PHE A 179 19.78 8.73 -5.64
CA PHE A 179 19.39 7.34 -5.37
C PHE A 179 19.96 6.79 -4.06
N VAL A 180 21.13 7.24 -3.60
CA VAL A 180 21.69 6.83 -2.30
C VAL A 180 20.78 7.22 -1.14
N LEU A 181 20.29 8.47 -1.16
CA LEU A 181 19.34 8.95 -0.16
C LEU A 181 17.99 8.24 -0.31
N ALA A 182 17.55 7.99 -1.55
CA ALA A 182 16.31 7.27 -1.82
C ALA A 182 16.35 5.83 -1.27
N HIS A 183 17.48 5.13 -1.38
CA HIS A 183 17.68 3.81 -0.78
C HIS A 183 17.61 3.89 0.75
N ILE A 184 18.40 4.77 1.38
CA ILE A 184 18.43 4.87 2.85
C ILE A 184 17.04 5.20 3.42
N PHE A 185 16.40 6.26 2.92
CA PHE A 185 15.08 6.69 3.43
C PHE A 185 13.96 5.75 3.01
N GLY A 186 14.04 5.17 1.80
CA GLY A 186 13.10 4.18 1.31
C GLY A 186 13.09 2.93 2.18
N TRP A 187 14.26 2.36 2.48
CA TRP A 187 14.36 1.17 3.34
C TRP A 187 14.04 1.46 4.80
N TRP A 188 14.36 2.66 5.30
CA TRP A 188 13.89 3.12 6.60
C TRP A 188 12.35 3.15 6.68
N GLY A 189 11.69 3.74 5.68
CA GLY A 189 10.23 3.81 5.61
C GLY A 189 9.59 2.42 5.48
N LYS A 190 10.17 1.53 4.67
CA LYS A 190 9.73 0.13 4.52
C LYS A 190 9.86 -0.64 5.83
N ALA A 191 10.95 -0.42 6.57
CA ALA A 191 11.17 -1.08 7.84
C ALA A 191 10.15 -0.68 8.92
N ILE A 192 9.75 0.59 8.97
CA ILE A 192 8.67 1.06 9.87
C ILE A 192 7.32 0.42 9.52
N MET A 193 7.11 0.15 8.24
CA MET A 193 5.86 -0.39 7.70
C MET A 193 5.74 -1.91 7.86
N ILE A 194 6.77 -2.69 7.53
CA ILE A 194 6.75 -4.17 7.54
C ILE A 194 7.16 -4.75 8.91
N ARG A 195 8.00 -4.02 9.65
CA ARG A 195 8.44 -4.36 11.02
C ARG A 195 9.05 -5.75 11.20
N ASN A 196 9.57 -6.34 10.11
CA ASN A 196 10.12 -7.68 10.10
C ASN A 196 11.45 -7.74 9.33
N GLN A 197 12.55 -7.98 10.05
CA GLN A 197 13.90 -7.92 9.51
C GLN A 197 14.17 -8.95 8.40
N PRO A 198 13.84 -10.26 8.54
CA PRO A 198 14.05 -11.24 7.47
C PRO A 198 13.29 -10.90 6.19
N LEU A 199 12.02 -10.48 6.31
CA LEU A 199 11.20 -10.13 5.16
C LEU A 199 11.75 -8.90 4.43
N LEU A 200 12.27 -7.91 5.15
CA LEU A 200 12.91 -6.72 4.57
C LEU A 200 14.19 -7.07 3.80
N TRP A 201 15.02 -7.98 4.32
CA TRP A 201 16.19 -8.46 3.59
C TRP A 201 15.82 -9.23 2.32
N LEU A 202 14.78 -10.07 2.39
CA LEU A 202 14.27 -10.79 1.22
C LEU A 202 13.80 -9.80 0.14
N LEU A 203 13.06 -8.75 0.54
CA LEU A 203 12.64 -7.71 -0.39
C LEU A 203 13.82 -6.91 -0.94
N SER A 204 14.84 -6.62 -0.13
CA SER A 204 16.02 -5.88 -0.55
C SER A 204 16.79 -6.62 -1.63
N ILE A 205 17.14 -7.88 -1.37
CA ILE A 205 17.79 -8.72 -2.39
C ILE A 205 16.85 -8.95 -3.59
N GLY A 206 15.55 -9.11 -3.34
CA GLY A 206 14.55 -9.31 -4.37
C GLY A 206 14.47 -8.14 -5.35
N PHE A 207 14.56 -6.90 -4.87
CA PHE A 207 14.51 -5.70 -5.71
C PHE A 207 15.73 -5.59 -6.64
N GLU A 208 16.92 -5.89 -6.13
CA GLU A 208 18.18 -5.90 -6.90
C GLU A 208 18.15 -6.96 -8.01
N VAL A 209 17.55 -8.13 -7.72
CA VAL A 209 17.31 -9.16 -8.73
C VAL A 209 16.36 -8.64 -9.80
N MET A 210 15.35 -7.85 -9.45
CA MET A 210 14.45 -7.23 -10.43
C MET A 210 15.18 -6.21 -11.30
N GLU A 211 16.06 -5.38 -10.73
CA GLU A 211 16.86 -4.42 -11.48
C GLU A 211 17.80 -5.14 -12.46
N LEU A 212 18.52 -6.15 -12.00
CA LEU A 212 19.35 -7.01 -12.86
C LEU A 212 18.53 -7.66 -13.98
N THR A 213 17.31 -8.11 -13.68
CA THR A 213 16.41 -8.74 -14.67
C THR A 213 15.94 -7.73 -15.72
N PHE A 214 15.55 -6.52 -15.30
CA PHE A 214 14.92 -5.51 -16.16
C PHE A 214 15.87 -4.45 -16.73
N ARG A 215 17.18 -4.53 -16.48
CA ARG A 215 18.20 -3.61 -17.04
C ARG A 215 18.19 -3.48 -18.56
N HIS A 216 17.71 -4.50 -19.27
CA HIS A 216 17.59 -4.48 -20.73
C HIS A 216 16.39 -3.64 -21.23
N MET A 217 15.40 -3.39 -20.37
CA MET A 217 14.24 -2.54 -20.68
C MET A 217 14.43 -1.12 -20.13
N LEU A 218 15.12 -0.99 -19.00
CA LEU A 218 15.31 0.28 -18.28
C LEU A 218 16.80 0.58 -18.14
N PRO A 219 17.35 1.53 -18.93
CA PRO A 219 18.77 1.91 -18.87
C PRO A 219 19.23 2.38 -17.48
N ASN A 220 18.31 2.94 -16.69
CA ASN A 220 18.58 3.36 -15.31
C ASN A 220 18.97 2.19 -14.39
N PHE A 221 18.50 0.97 -14.65
CA PHE A 221 18.83 -0.23 -13.87
C PHE A 221 20.13 -0.89 -14.31
N ASN A 222 20.77 -0.37 -15.35
CA ASN A 222 22.09 -0.84 -15.72
C ASN A 222 23.11 -0.18 -14.79
N GLU A 223 23.33 -0.81 -13.65
CA GLU A 223 24.26 -0.39 -12.60
C GLU A 223 25.47 -1.34 -12.52
N CYS A 224 26.48 -0.92 -11.77
CA CYS A 224 27.69 -1.72 -11.57
C CYS A 224 27.48 -2.80 -10.51
N TRP A 225 28.18 -3.93 -10.64
CA TRP A 225 28.08 -5.03 -9.67
C TRP A 225 28.37 -4.59 -8.22
N TRP A 226 29.30 -3.64 -8.03
CA TRP A 226 29.67 -3.13 -6.72
C TRP A 226 28.66 -2.11 -6.20
N ASP A 227 27.91 -1.46 -7.09
CA ASP A 227 26.84 -0.52 -6.76
C ASP A 227 25.70 -1.33 -6.13
N SER A 228 25.10 -2.23 -6.92
CA SER A 228 23.98 -3.06 -6.50
C SER A 228 24.30 -3.94 -5.27
N ILE A 229 25.48 -4.59 -5.23
CA ILE A 229 25.82 -5.50 -4.12
C ILE A 229 26.33 -4.74 -2.89
N ILE A 230 27.32 -3.86 -3.06
CA ILE A 230 28.01 -3.26 -1.92
C ILE A 230 27.28 -1.98 -1.48
N LEU A 231 27.04 -1.07 -2.41
CA LEU A 231 26.45 0.22 -2.07
C LEU A 231 24.97 0.07 -1.71
N ASP A 232 24.17 -0.59 -2.53
CA ASP A 232 22.74 -0.69 -2.29
C ASP A 232 22.42 -1.74 -1.22
N ILE A 233 22.66 -3.04 -1.46
CA ILE A 233 22.30 -4.08 -0.47
C ILE A 233 23.01 -3.89 0.87
N LEU A 234 24.35 -3.81 0.88
CA LEU A 234 25.14 -3.92 2.11
C LEU A 234 25.30 -2.60 2.88
N ILE A 235 25.22 -1.45 2.21
CA ILE A 235 25.39 -0.14 2.85
C ILE A 235 24.04 0.57 3.00
N CYS A 236 23.41 1.00 1.90
CA CYS A 236 22.24 1.86 1.92
C CYS A 236 21.01 1.14 2.47
N ASN A 237 20.69 -0.03 1.91
CA ASN A 237 19.53 -0.84 2.27
C ASN A 237 19.70 -1.38 3.69
N TRP A 238 20.87 -1.96 4.01
CA TRP A 238 21.20 -2.41 5.37
C TRP A 238 21.03 -1.29 6.40
N PHE A 239 21.61 -0.12 6.15
CA PHE A 239 21.55 1.01 7.08
C PHE A 239 20.10 1.51 7.25
N GLY A 240 19.35 1.65 6.16
CA GLY A 240 17.94 2.02 6.20
C GLY A 240 17.11 1.03 7.00
N ILE A 241 17.26 -0.28 6.74
CA ILE A 241 16.55 -1.33 7.48
C ILE A 241 16.95 -1.29 8.97
N TRP A 242 18.24 -1.21 9.28
CA TRP A 242 18.74 -1.13 10.66
C TRP A 242 18.16 0.08 11.39
N ALA A 243 18.22 1.27 10.79
CA ALA A 243 17.71 2.51 11.37
C ALA A 243 16.19 2.46 11.57
N GLY A 244 15.45 1.92 10.61
CA GLY A 244 14.00 1.75 10.71
C GLY A 244 13.61 0.75 11.80
N MET A 245 14.25 -0.41 11.85
CA MET A 245 14.02 -1.41 12.90
C MET A 245 14.49 -0.95 14.29
N ARG A 246 15.48 -0.04 14.36
CA ARG A 246 15.86 0.64 15.60
C ARG A 246 14.81 1.65 16.04
N THR A 247 14.22 2.37 15.08
CA THR A 247 13.09 3.30 15.30
C THR A 247 11.90 2.54 15.88
N VAL A 248 11.49 1.42 15.26
CA VAL A 248 10.42 0.55 15.76
C VAL A 248 10.71 0.10 17.19
N ARG A 249 11.90 -0.46 17.46
CA ARG A 249 12.30 -0.89 18.82
C ARG A 249 12.33 0.23 19.85
N TYR A 250 12.74 1.44 19.46
CA TYR A 250 12.78 2.59 20.35
C TYR A 250 11.38 3.02 20.80
N PHE A 251 10.38 2.93 19.92
CA PHE A 251 8.99 3.25 20.26
C PHE A 251 8.21 2.09 20.88
N ASP A 252 8.59 0.85 20.59
CA ASP A 252 8.06 -0.37 21.21
C ASP A 252 8.45 -0.47 22.70
N ALA A 253 9.71 -0.14 23.03
CA ALA A 253 10.20 -0.17 24.40
C ALA A 253 9.68 1.00 25.29
N LYS A 254 8.95 1.97 24.73
CA LYS A 254 8.37 3.06 25.51
C LYS A 254 7.02 2.66 26.08
N THR A 255 6.97 2.51 27.40
CA THR A 255 5.70 2.51 28.14
C THR A 255 5.05 3.88 27.97
N TYR A 256 3.92 3.94 27.29
CA TYR A 256 3.15 5.18 27.16
C TYR A 256 2.45 5.44 28.49
N GLU A 257 2.84 6.50 29.20
CA GLU A 257 1.96 7.07 30.21
C GLU A 257 0.75 7.68 29.50
N TRP A 258 -0.43 7.08 29.72
CA TRP A 258 -1.71 7.49 29.12
C TRP A 258 -2.29 8.76 29.78
N VAL A 259 -1.43 9.66 30.24
CA VAL A 259 -1.85 10.93 30.82
C VAL A 259 -2.31 11.86 29.69
N GLY A 260 -3.53 12.40 29.76
CA GLY A 260 -4.06 13.35 28.76
C GLY A 260 -3.15 14.56 28.53
N LEU A 261 -3.24 15.19 27.35
CA LEU A 261 -2.58 16.46 26.98
C LEU A 261 -2.88 17.56 28.02
N SER A 262 -4.09 17.57 28.58
CA SER A 262 -4.55 18.50 29.63
C SER A 262 -3.79 18.37 30.94
N ARG A 263 -3.31 17.17 31.28
CA ARG A 263 -2.60 16.86 32.53
C ARG A 263 -1.07 17.00 32.42
N GLN A 264 -0.56 17.44 31.27
CA GLN A 264 0.87 17.70 31.08
C GLN A 264 1.27 19.06 31.68
N PRO A 265 2.23 19.11 32.63
CA PRO A 265 2.57 20.33 33.34
C PRO A 265 3.33 21.36 32.47
N ASN A 266 4.08 20.90 31.46
CA ASN A 266 4.96 21.74 30.64
C ASN A 266 4.50 21.83 29.18
N ILE A 267 4.73 22.98 28.54
CA ILE A 267 4.47 23.20 27.10
C ILE A 267 5.28 22.22 26.23
N ILE A 268 6.54 21.97 26.60
CA ILE A 268 7.40 20.96 25.94
C ILE A 268 6.79 19.55 26.08
N GLY A 269 6.17 19.26 27.23
CA GLY A 269 5.42 18.01 27.46
C GLY A 269 4.21 17.89 26.55
N LYS A 270 3.45 18.98 26.37
CA LYS A 270 2.31 19.04 25.44
C LYS A 270 2.72 18.87 23.99
N VAL A 271 3.80 19.52 23.54
CA VAL A 271 4.34 19.36 22.18
C VAL A 271 4.82 17.93 21.95
N LYS A 272 5.61 17.37 22.87
CA LYS A 272 6.08 15.98 22.81
C LYS A 272 4.92 14.99 22.78
N ARG A 273 3.86 15.23 23.56
CA ARG A 273 2.64 14.42 23.61
C ARG A 273 1.85 14.52 22.30
N THR A 274 1.74 15.72 21.73
CA THR A 274 1.12 15.96 20.41
C THR A 274 1.87 15.22 19.31
N LEU A 275 3.20 15.30 19.28
CA LEU A 275 4.04 14.56 18.32
C LEU A 275 3.90 13.04 18.49
N GLY A 276 3.78 12.55 19.74
CA GLY A 276 3.50 11.14 20.03
C GLY A 276 2.09 10.66 19.67
N GLN A 277 1.16 11.56 19.33
CA GLN A 277 -0.10 11.15 18.74
C GLN A 277 0.10 10.74 17.28
N PHE A 278 1.06 11.32 16.56
CA PHE A 278 1.37 10.98 15.16
C PHE A 278 2.07 9.62 14.99
N THR A 279 2.49 8.98 16.07
CA THR A 279 3.02 7.62 16.04
C THR A 279 1.90 6.58 16.19
N PRO A 280 2.01 5.41 15.54
CA PRO A 280 1.11 4.27 15.76
C PRO A 280 0.83 3.98 17.24
N ALA A 281 -0.38 3.52 17.54
CA ALA A 281 -0.80 3.21 18.91
C ALA A 281 0.01 2.06 19.53
N GLN A 282 0.47 1.13 18.69
CA GLN A 282 1.32 0.00 19.07
C GLN A 282 2.44 -0.17 18.04
N TRP A 283 3.65 -0.40 18.53
CA TRP A 283 4.87 -0.58 17.74
C TRP A 283 5.32 -2.04 17.68
N ASP A 284 4.40 -2.95 17.96
CA ASP A 284 4.62 -4.38 17.96
C ASP A 284 5.18 -4.84 16.61
N LYS A 285 6.05 -5.84 16.68
CA LYS A 285 6.63 -6.49 15.50
C LYS A 285 5.59 -7.37 14.84
N ASP A 286 5.50 -7.29 13.52
CA ASP A 286 4.59 -8.13 12.76
C ASP A 286 5.17 -9.55 12.62
N GLU A 287 4.42 -10.52 13.12
CA GLU A 287 4.79 -11.94 13.08
C GLU A 287 4.21 -12.61 11.83
N TRP A 288 5.07 -12.79 10.82
CA TRP A 288 4.67 -13.37 9.53
C TRP A 288 4.74 -14.90 9.48
N HIS A 289 5.69 -15.51 10.19
CA HIS A 289 5.91 -16.96 10.29
C HIS A 289 5.73 -17.75 8.98
N PRO A 290 6.52 -17.47 7.93
CA PRO A 290 6.32 -18.02 6.59
C PRO A 290 6.43 -19.56 6.52
N LEU A 291 7.16 -20.19 7.44
CA LEU A 291 7.45 -21.63 7.42
C LEU A 291 6.45 -22.48 8.24
N GLN A 292 5.42 -21.89 8.84
CA GLN A 292 4.45 -22.65 9.65
C GLN A 292 3.49 -23.52 8.82
N GLY A 293 3.48 -23.38 7.49
CA GLY A 293 2.70 -24.23 6.59
C GLY A 293 2.78 -23.75 5.14
N PRO A 294 2.49 -24.64 4.17
CA PRO A 294 2.62 -24.32 2.75
C PRO A 294 1.70 -23.16 2.32
N TRP A 295 0.48 -23.09 2.88
CA TRP A 295 -0.44 -21.99 2.57
C TRP A 295 0.05 -20.65 3.12
N ARG A 296 0.58 -20.64 4.34
CA ARG A 296 1.16 -19.44 4.95
C ARG A 296 2.39 -18.95 4.17
N PHE A 297 3.20 -19.89 3.68
CA PHE A 297 4.31 -19.57 2.79
C PHE A 297 3.83 -18.87 1.51
N ILE A 298 2.82 -19.42 0.83
CA ILE A 298 2.24 -18.84 -0.39
C ILE A 298 1.66 -17.44 -0.12
N GLN A 299 0.96 -17.26 0.99
CA GLN A 299 0.39 -15.96 1.37
C GLN A 299 1.47 -14.89 1.62
N VAL A 300 2.56 -15.24 2.29
CA VAL A 300 3.69 -14.32 2.52
C VAL A 300 4.46 -14.08 1.21
N LEU A 301 4.65 -15.11 0.38
CA LEU A 301 5.29 -14.97 -0.94
C LEU A 301 4.48 -14.04 -1.86
N THR A 302 3.15 -14.18 -1.85
CA THR A 302 2.25 -13.31 -2.62
C THR A 302 2.41 -11.85 -2.20
N LEU A 303 2.54 -11.58 -0.89
CA LEU A 303 2.85 -10.25 -0.40
C LEU A 303 4.18 -9.72 -0.97
N CYS A 304 5.24 -10.54 -0.97
CA CYS A 304 6.52 -10.15 -1.56
C CYS A 304 6.39 -9.80 -3.05
N VAL A 305 5.69 -10.63 -3.82
CA VAL A 305 5.50 -10.40 -5.27
C VAL A 305 4.72 -9.11 -5.53
N VAL A 306 3.63 -8.89 -4.80
CA VAL A 306 2.85 -7.64 -4.92
C VAL A 306 3.71 -6.43 -4.57
N PHE A 307 4.53 -6.55 -3.52
CA PHE A 307 5.43 -5.49 -3.09
C PHE A 307 6.43 -5.11 -4.19
N LEU A 308 7.19 -6.09 -4.69
CA LEU A 308 8.17 -5.89 -5.76
C LEU A 308 7.51 -5.36 -7.04
N THR A 309 6.29 -5.79 -7.34
CA THR A 309 5.52 -5.30 -8.50
C THR A 309 5.18 -3.82 -8.36
N VAL A 310 4.74 -3.37 -7.17
CA VAL A 310 4.43 -1.95 -6.91
C VAL A 310 5.70 -1.10 -7.00
N GLU A 311 6.83 -1.60 -6.51
CA GLU A 311 8.11 -0.90 -6.63
C GLU A 311 8.52 -0.77 -8.09
N LEU A 312 8.55 -1.87 -8.83
CA LEU A 312 8.88 -1.90 -10.25
C LEU A 312 7.95 -0.99 -11.07
N ASN A 313 6.66 -0.97 -10.75
CA ASN A 313 5.67 -0.08 -11.39
C ASN A 313 6.08 1.40 -11.29
N THR A 314 6.74 1.81 -10.21
CA THR A 314 7.25 3.18 -10.07
C THR A 314 8.28 3.51 -11.16
N PHE A 315 9.19 2.58 -11.43
CA PHE A 315 10.26 2.77 -12.41
C PHE A 315 9.74 2.68 -13.86
N PHE A 316 8.80 1.77 -14.14
CA PHE A 316 8.18 1.70 -15.46
C PHE A 316 7.29 2.91 -15.74
N LEU A 317 6.50 3.36 -14.75
CA LEU A 317 5.59 4.48 -14.95
C LEU A 317 6.37 5.78 -15.20
N LYS A 318 7.46 6.03 -14.44
CA LYS A 318 8.32 7.20 -14.69
C LYS A 318 8.96 7.14 -16.08
N PHE A 319 9.37 5.96 -16.53
CA PHE A 319 9.98 5.76 -17.85
C PHE A 319 8.97 5.99 -18.99
N CYS A 320 7.79 5.39 -18.92
CA CYS A 320 6.76 5.53 -19.95
C CYS A 320 6.28 6.98 -20.12
N LEU A 321 6.13 7.70 -19.00
CA LEU A 321 5.58 9.07 -18.95
C LEU A 321 6.64 10.17 -18.99
N TRP A 322 7.93 9.83 -19.12
CA TRP A 322 9.04 10.79 -19.11
C TRP A 322 9.06 11.69 -17.86
N ILE A 323 8.99 11.06 -16.69
CA ILE A 323 9.04 11.76 -15.40
C ILE A 323 10.47 11.64 -14.82
N PRO A 324 11.17 12.76 -14.57
CA PRO A 324 12.50 12.70 -13.98
C PRO A 324 12.45 12.16 -12.54
N PRO A 325 13.48 11.43 -12.08
CA PRO A 325 13.52 10.85 -10.73
C PRO A 325 13.32 11.86 -9.61
N GLY A 326 13.97 13.02 -9.69
CA GLY A 326 13.84 14.11 -8.71
C GLY A 326 12.55 14.93 -8.81
N ASN A 327 11.62 14.60 -9.72
CA ASN A 327 10.39 15.37 -9.86
C ASN A 327 9.46 15.17 -8.64
N PRO A 328 8.86 16.25 -8.09
CA PRO A 328 7.93 16.15 -6.97
C PRO A 328 6.81 15.14 -7.20
N VAL A 329 6.29 14.96 -8.42
CA VAL A 329 5.21 14.00 -8.71
C VAL A 329 5.57 12.58 -8.28
N VAL A 330 6.83 12.16 -8.49
CA VAL A 330 7.30 10.83 -8.06
C VAL A 330 7.36 10.76 -6.54
N ILE A 331 7.89 11.79 -5.89
CA ILE A 331 8.01 11.86 -4.43
C ILE A 331 6.63 11.82 -3.76
N HIS A 332 5.68 12.63 -4.22
CA HIS A 332 4.30 12.63 -3.71
C HIS A 332 3.63 11.27 -3.90
N ARG A 333 3.84 10.62 -5.06
CA ARG A 333 3.33 9.27 -5.33
C ARG A 333 3.92 8.24 -4.37
N LEU A 334 5.24 8.27 -4.13
CA LEU A 334 5.90 7.36 -3.18
C LEU A 334 5.38 7.54 -1.76
N ILE A 335 5.20 8.79 -1.30
CA ILE A 335 4.62 9.10 0.01
C ILE A 335 3.18 8.58 0.10
N LEU A 336 2.36 8.79 -0.93
CA LEU A 336 0.98 8.31 -0.97
C LEU A 336 0.92 6.79 -0.88
N TRP A 337 1.71 6.07 -1.69
CA TRP A 337 1.76 4.60 -1.65
C TRP A 337 2.26 4.08 -0.31
N TRP A 338 3.25 4.73 0.30
CA TRP A 338 3.72 4.40 1.64
C TRP A 338 2.59 4.57 2.68
N LEU A 339 1.88 5.70 2.65
CA LEU A 339 0.74 5.95 3.55
C LEU A 339 -0.40 4.96 3.38
N ILE A 340 -0.69 4.52 2.14
CA ILE A 340 -1.71 3.49 1.87
C ILE A 340 -1.23 2.11 2.36
N ALA A 341 0.06 1.81 2.21
CA ALA A 341 0.60 0.50 2.53
C ALA A 341 0.69 0.24 4.04
N ILE A 342 0.86 1.25 4.89
CA ILE A 342 0.89 1.10 6.36
C ILE A 342 -0.37 0.40 6.91
N PRO A 343 -1.61 0.89 6.70
CA PRO A 343 -2.80 0.19 7.16
C PRO A 343 -2.98 -1.14 6.42
N THR A 344 -2.73 -1.18 5.11
CA THR A 344 -2.94 -2.38 4.28
C THR A 344 -2.11 -3.57 4.76
N ILE A 345 -0.81 -3.37 5.04
CA ILE A 345 0.09 -4.44 5.50
C ILE A 345 -0.31 -4.93 6.88
N ARG A 346 -0.73 -4.00 7.77
CA ARG A 346 -1.18 -4.37 9.11
C ARG A 346 -2.51 -5.12 9.07
N GLU A 347 -3.47 -4.70 8.24
CA GLU A 347 -4.73 -5.42 8.01
C GLU A 347 -4.47 -6.82 7.44
N TYR A 348 -3.57 -6.92 6.47
CA TYR A 348 -3.18 -8.20 5.89
C TYR A 348 -2.50 -9.11 6.92
N ASN A 349 -1.59 -8.57 7.74
CA ASN A 349 -0.95 -9.34 8.81
C ASN A 349 -1.97 -9.84 9.83
N SER A 350 -2.90 -8.98 10.27
CA SER A 350 -3.99 -9.38 11.17
C SER A 350 -4.88 -10.45 10.53
N TYR A 351 -5.23 -10.33 9.25
CA TYR A 351 -6.00 -11.34 8.52
C TYR A 351 -5.29 -12.71 8.49
N LEU A 352 -3.97 -12.73 8.33
CA LEU A 352 -3.18 -13.97 8.38
C LEU A 352 -3.09 -14.58 9.78
N GLN A 353 -3.16 -13.76 10.82
CA GLN A 353 -3.12 -14.21 12.22
C GLN A 353 -4.48 -14.67 12.73
N ASP A 354 -5.59 -14.12 12.20
CA ASP A 354 -6.96 -14.51 12.56
C ASP A 354 -7.33 -15.86 11.94
N ARG A 355 -6.78 -16.93 12.53
CA ARG A 355 -7.04 -18.34 12.17
C ARG A 355 -8.51 -18.76 12.26
N SER A 356 -9.40 -17.96 12.86
CA SER A 356 -10.79 -18.37 13.14
C SER A 356 -11.75 -18.27 11.95
N ILE A 357 -11.42 -17.50 10.91
CA ILE A 357 -12.31 -17.29 9.74
C ILE A 357 -11.83 -18.07 8.50
N SER A 358 -10.54 -18.40 8.43
CA SER A 358 -9.91 -18.97 7.24
C SER A 358 -9.93 -20.50 7.17
N GLN A 359 -10.02 -21.21 8.31
CA GLN A 359 -10.13 -22.68 8.32
C GLN A 359 -11.45 -23.20 7.72
N PRO A 360 -12.64 -22.66 8.08
CA PRO A 360 -13.90 -23.16 7.52
C PRO A 360 -14.06 -22.83 6.03
N TYR A 361 -13.52 -21.70 5.57
CA TYR A 361 -13.70 -21.28 4.18
C TYR A 361 -12.75 -21.98 3.21
N ALA A 362 -11.52 -22.28 3.66
CA ALA A 362 -10.55 -23.04 2.87
C ALA A 362 -10.92 -24.54 2.78
N SER A 363 -11.47 -25.13 3.85
CA SER A 363 -12.05 -26.49 3.78
C SER A 363 -13.25 -26.51 2.84
N ASN A 364 -14.17 -25.54 2.96
CA ASN A 364 -15.36 -25.49 2.11
C ASN A 364 -15.02 -25.21 0.63
N MET A 365 -13.96 -24.46 0.33
CA MET A 365 -13.50 -24.29 -1.06
C MET A 365 -12.83 -25.54 -1.60
N ALA A 366 -12.02 -26.25 -0.80
CA ALA A 366 -11.43 -27.53 -1.20
C ALA A 366 -12.50 -28.61 -1.40
N ASP A 367 -13.51 -28.65 -0.52
CA ASP A 367 -14.65 -29.58 -0.62
C ASP A 367 -15.57 -29.24 -1.80
N ASN A 368 -15.76 -27.95 -2.12
CA ASN A 368 -16.50 -27.52 -3.31
C ASN A 368 -15.72 -27.73 -4.62
N LEU A 369 -14.39 -27.65 -4.59
CA LEU A 369 -13.52 -27.98 -5.74
C LEU A 369 -13.39 -29.48 -5.96
N LEU A 370 -13.47 -30.28 -4.89
CA LEU A 370 -13.41 -31.75 -4.96
C LEU A 370 -14.78 -32.41 -5.10
N GLY A 371 -15.88 -31.69 -4.88
CA GLY A 371 -17.24 -32.14 -5.26
C GLY A 371 -17.64 -33.51 -4.72
N ILE A 372 -17.11 -33.95 -3.56
CA ILE A 372 -17.54 -35.17 -2.88
C ILE A 372 -18.46 -34.76 -1.73
N HIS A 373 -19.69 -34.40 -2.06
CA HIS A 373 -20.78 -34.50 -1.08
C HIS A 373 -21.19 -35.97 -0.97
N GLY A 374 -21.07 -36.51 0.24
CA GLY A 374 -21.25 -37.91 0.61
C GLY A 374 -22.65 -38.50 0.41
N ASP A 375 -23.57 -37.80 -0.25
CA ASP A 375 -24.94 -38.28 -0.47
C ASP A 375 -25.21 -38.84 -1.87
N ASN A 376 -24.22 -38.85 -2.78
CA ASN A 376 -24.40 -39.36 -4.15
C ASN A 376 -23.53 -40.58 -4.53
N ALA A 377 -22.89 -41.23 -3.56
CA ALA A 377 -22.12 -42.46 -3.79
C ALA A 377 -23.00 -43.60 -4.35
N GLY A 378 -24.31 -43.61 -4.07
CA GLY A 378 -25.27 -44.58 -4.63
C GLY A 378 -25.61 -44.33 -6.11
N GLY A 379 -25.60 -43.06 -6.56
CA GLY A 379 -25.97 -42.70 -7.93
C GLY A 379 -24.86 -42.98 -8.95
N LEU A 380 -23.59 -42.75 -8.57
CA LEU A 380 -22.45 -42.95 -9.47
C LEU A 380 -22.18 -44.45 -9.74
N LEU A 381 -22.41 -45.31 -8.75
CA LEU A 381 -22.36 -46.77 -8.90
C LEU A 381 -23.48 -47.28 -9.83
N ALA A 382 -24.69 -46.72 -9.74
CA ALA A 382 -25.81 -47.09 -10.62
C ALA A 382 -25.55 -46.70 -12.09
N VAL A 383 -24.93 -45.54 -12.34
CA VAL A 383 -24.58 -45.09 -13.70
C VAL A 383 -23.43 -45.91 -14.30
N LEU A 384 -22.45 -46.32 -13.48
CA LEU A 384 -21.36 -47.20 -13.91
C LEU A 384 -21.80 -48.64 -14.17
N ASP A 385 -22.78 -49.16 -13.42
CA ASP A 385 -23.38 -50.48 -13.70
C ASP A 385 -24.28 -50.46 -14.95
N MET A 386 -25.03 -49.38 -15.19
CA MET A 386 -25.76 -49.21 -16.46
C MET A 386 -24.81 -49.11 -17.67
N ALA A 387 -23.66 -48.46 -17.53
CA ALA A 387 -22.64 -48.37 -18.58
C ALA A 387 -21.90 -49.71 -18.84
N LYS A 388 -21.81 -50.60 -17.83
CA LYS A 388 -21.30 -51.97 -18.01
C LYS A 388 -22.31 -52.90 -18.67
N SER A 389 -23.59 -52.81 -18.31
CA SER A 389 -24.67 -53.61 -18.92
C SER A 389 -24.87 -53.26 -20.41
N SER A 390 -24.77 -51.99 -20.79
CA SER A 390 -24.86 -51.54 -22.19
C SER A 390 -23.72 -52.09 -23.07
N ARG A 391 -22.50 -52.27 -22.52
CA ARG A 391 -21.35 -52.79 -23.27
C ARG A 391 -21.35 -54.31 -23.44
N SER A 392 -22.07 -55.08 -22.63
CA SER A 392 -22.21 -56.53 -22.86
C SER A 392 -23.25 -56.82 -23.93
N ALA A 393 -24.35 -56.06 -23.99
CA ALA A 393 -25.39 -56.22 -25.01
C ALA A 393 -24.91 -55.88 -26.43
N GLN A 394 -23.90 -55.03 -26.58
CA GLN A 394 -23.34 -54.64 -27.89
C GLN A 394 -22.26 -55.61 -28.43
N LYS A 395 -21.80 -56.58 -27.63
CA LYS A 395 -20.80 -57.58 -28.03
C LYS A 395 -21.38 -58.92 -28.50
N GLU A 396 -22.68 -59.17 -28.34
CA GLU A 396 -23.35 -60.40 -28.81
C GLU A 396 -24.03 -60.26 -30.19
N ALA A 397 -24.04 -59.05 -30.80
CA ALA A 397 -24.76 -58.79 -32.05
C ALA A 397 -23.87 -58.68 -33.31
N MET A 398 -22.66 -59.24 -33.31
CA MET A 398 -21.77 -59.21 -34.49
C MET A 398 -21.05 -60.55 -34.68
N ILE A 399 -21.79 -61.53 -35.21
CA ILE A 399 -21.29 -62.78 -35.80
C ILE A 399 -21.39 -62.61 -37.34
N PRO A 400 -20.38 -62.99 -38.13
CA PRO A 400 -20.30 -62.63 -39.55
C PRO A 400 -21.14 -63.55 -40.44
N ILE A 401 -21.67 -62.98 -41.53
CA ILE A 401 -21.91 -63.67 -42.81
C ILE A 401 -21.06 -62.95 -43.85
#